data_AF-A0A7S0ACA9-F1
#
_entry.id   AF-A0A7S0ACA9-F1
#
_cell.length_a   1.000
_cell.length_b   1.000
_cell.length_c   1.000
_cell.angle_alpha   90.00
_cell.angle_beta   90.00
_cell.angle_gamma   90.00
#
_symmetry.space_group_name_H-M   'P 1'
#
loop_
_entity.id
_entity.type
_entity.pdbx_description
1 polymer ?
#
loop_
_entity_poly.entity_id
_entity_poly.type
_entity_poly.pdbx_seq_one_letter_code
_entity_poly.pdbx_strand_id
1 'polypeptide(L)'
;TTPSTSGAKKRSWKKPADKPKRPLSAYNLFFKAERARLISGGTPSSSPTDDPNGADANKRKHRKSHGKIGFAALAQNIAGKWKTLSAKDRRPFEEKAAVEKARYRKELEVWQRVQKEKKLNEPITSNDG
;
A
#
# COMPACT_ATOMS: atom_id res chain seq x y z
N THR A 1 -19.02 -35.29 19.02
CA THR A 1 -18.04 -34.32 19.51
C THR A 1 -17.01 -34.06 18.43
N THR A 2 -17.08 -32.91 17.74
CA THR A 2 -16.13 -32.55 16.68
C THR A 2 -14.92 -31.83 17.29
N PRO A 3 -13.67 -32.22 16.98
CA PRO A 3 -12.50 -31.48 17.43
C PRO A 3 -12.35 -30.18 16.60
N SER A 4 -12.40 -29.05 17.29
CA SER A 4 -12.16 -27.71 16.76
C SER A 4 -10.66 -27.51 16.50
N THR A 5 -10.23 -27.59 15.25
CA THR A 5 -8.86 -27.28 14.82
C THR A 5 -8.57 -25.78 14.95
N SER A 6 -7.92 -25.39 16.04
CA SER A 6 -7.41 -24.04 16.27
C SER A 6 -6.24 -23.73 15.32
N GLY A 7 -6.52 -23.09 14.19
CA GLY A 7 -5.50 -22.64 13.24
C GLY A 7 -4.59 -21.58 13.86
N ALA A 8 -3.32 -21.92 14.08
CA ALA A 8 -2.29 -20.99 14.54
C ALA A 8 -2.15 -19.82 13.54
N LYS A 9 -2.41 -18.59 14.01
CA LYS A 9 -2.30 -17.39 13.19
C LYS A 9 -0.83 -17.14 12.86
N LYS A 10 -0.45 -17.26 11.58
CA LYS A 10 0.91 -16.95 11.09
C LYS A 10 1.31 -15.54 11.54
N ARG A 11 2.48 -15.41 12.19
CA ARG A 11 3.02 -14.12 12.65
C ARG A 11 3.11 -13.15 11.46
N SER A 12 2.43 -12.01 11.56
CA SER A 12 2.46 -10.96 10.54
C SER A 12 3.88 -10.41 10.44
N TRP A 13 4.55 -10.67 9.31
CA TRP A 13 5.83 -10.04 9.00
C TRP A 13 5.68 -8.51 9.08
N LYS A 14 6.50 -7.89 9.93
CA LYS A 14 6.58 -6.43 10.06
C LYS A 14 7.68 -5.95 9.13
N LYS A 15 7.31 -5.14 8.14
CA LYS A 15 8.29 -4.52 7.24
C LYS A 15 9.16 -3.56 8.08
N PRO A 16 10.50 -3.63 8.01
CA PRO A 16 11.37 -2.68 8.70
C PRO A 16 11.07 -1.26 8.22
N ALA A 17 11.06 -0.30 9.15
CA ALA A 17 10.67 1.10 8.92
C ALA A 17 11.53 1.75 7.82
N ASP A 18 12.83 1.46 7.82
CA ASP A 18 13.80 2.01 6.86
C ASP A 18 13.54 1.61 5.39
N LYS A 19 12.75 0.56 5.13
CA LYS A 19 12.62 0.03 3.76
C LYS A 19 11.73 0.92 2.91
N PRO A 20 12.21 1.44 1.75
CA PRO A 20 11.43 2.34 0.90
C PRO A 20 10.07 1.75 0.54
N LYS A 21 9.04 2.59 0.45
CA LYS A 21 7.66 2.15 0.17
C LYS A 21 7.51 1.83 -1.30
N ARG A 22 6.82 0.73 -1.62
CA ARG A 22 6.53 0.37 -3.01
C ARG A 22 5.58 1.40 -3.61
N PRO A 23 5.82 1.86 -4.84
CA PRO A 23 4.96 2.81 -5.52
C PRO A 23 3.65 2.14 -5.93
N LEU A 24 2.66 2.96 -6.25
CA LEU A 24 1.38 2.49 -6.75
C LEU A 24 1.50 2.01 -8.19
N SER A 25 0.82 0.89 -8.50
CA SER A 25 0.59 0.45 -9.87
C SER A 25 -0.38 1.39 -10.60
N ALA A 26 -0.37 1.36 -11.93
CA ALA A 26 -1.28 2.12 -12.79
C ALA A 26 -2.75 1.94 -12.37
N TYR A 27 -3.15 0.70 -12.10
CA TYR A 27 -4.49 0.38 -11.60
C TYR A 27 -4.79 1.05 -10.25
N ASN A 28 -3.83 1.08 -9.32
CA ASN A 28 -4.04 1.70 -8.01
C ASN A 28 -4.10 3.23 -8.09
N LEU A 29 -3.35 3.83 -9.03
CA LEU A 29 -3.44 5.26 -9.34
C LEU A 29 -4.83 5.60 -9.89
N PHE A 30 -5.32 4.80 -10.84
CA PHE A 30 -6.68 4.91 -11.35
C PHE A 30 -7.72 4.70 -10.25
N PHE A 31 -7.53 3.70 -9.39
CA PHE A 31 -8.43 3.43 -8.27
C PHE A 31 -8.50 4.61 -7.30
N LYS A 32 -7.36 5.24 -6.97
CA LYS A 32 -7.32 6.42 -6.11
C LYS A 32 -8.11 7.58 -6.74
N ALA A 33 -7.88 7.85 -8.03
CA ALA A 33 -8.59 8.91 -8.76
C ALA A 33 -10.10 8.64 -8.87
N GLU A 34 -10.48 7.44 -9.30
CA GLU A 34 -11.89 7.09 -9.51
C GLU A 34 -12.65 6.97 -8.19
N ARG A 35 -12.00 6.47 -7.14
CA ARG A 35 -12.55 6.51 -5.78
C ARG A 35 -12.75 7.95 -5.31
N ALA A 36 -11.79 8.84 -5.53
CA ALA A 36 -11.93 10.24 -5.15
C ALA A 36 -13.10 10.89 -5.89
N ARG A 37 -13.25 10.64 -7.19
CA ARG A 37 -14.37 11.15 -8.00
C ARG A 37 -15.73 10.67 -7.50
N LEU A 38 -15.84 9.38 -7.18
CA LEU A 38 -17.09 8.78 -6.67
C LEU A 38 -17.44 9.24 -5.24
N ILE A 39 -16.45 9.71 -4.47
CA ILE A 39 -16.63 10.18 -3.09
C ILE A 39 -16.75 11.72 -3.00
N SER A 40 -16.20 12.46 -3.96
CA SER A 40 -16.18 13.94 -3.96
C SER A 40 -17.56 14.60 -4.07
N GLY A 41 -18.62 13.87 -4.41
CA GLY A 41 -20.00 14.36 -4.40
C GLY A 41 -20.66 14.42 -3.01
N GLY A 42 -19.94 14.12 -1.93
CA GLY A 42 -20.43 14.24 -0.56
C GLY A 42 -19.34 14.67 0.41
N THR A 43 -19.27 15.97 0.69
CA THR A 43 -18.52 16.65 1.78
C THR A 43 -17.03 16.30 1.96
N PRO A 44 -16.11 17.28 1.93
CA PRO A 44 -14.70 17.05 2.11
C PRO A 44 -14.38 16.91 3.60
N SER A 45 -14.17 15.70 4.10
CA SER A 45 -13.43 15.52 5.36
C SER A 45 -12.85 14.12 5.44
N SER A 46 -11.85 13.89 4.60
CA SER A 46 -10.80 12.88 4.78
C SER A 46 -9.76 13.17 3.71
N SER A 47 -9.10 14.32 3.83
CA SER A 47 -7.81 14.52 3.18
C SER A 47 -6.94 13.31 3.56
N PRO A 48 -6.37 12.55 2.62
CA PRO A 48 -5.27 11.65 2.95
C PRO A 48 -4.22 12.54 3.59
N THR A 49 -4.00 12.41 4.89
CA THR A 49 -2.87 13.04 5.57
C THR A 49 -1.63 12.63 4.79
N ASP A 50 -1.02 13.57 4.06
CA ASP A 50 0.31 13.46 3.48
C ASP A 50 1.35 13.52 4.62
N ASP A 51 1.24 12.58 5.56
CA ASP A 51 2.21 12.36 6.62
C ASP A 51 3.01 11.09 6.27
N PRO A 52 4.29 11.22 5.87
CA PRO A 52 5.09 10.08 5.44
C PRO A 52 5.54 9.16 6.59
N ASN A 53 5.18 9.43 7.86
CA ASN A 53 5.68 8.66 9.00
C ASN A 53 4.62 8.34 10.10
N GLY A 54 3.40 7.98 9.69
CA GLY A 54 2.34 7.56 10.63
C GLY A 54 2.48 6.12 11.13
N ALA A 55 3.38 5.90 12.09
CA ALA A 55 3.55 4.64 12.81
C ALA A 55 2.89 4.69 14.19
N ASP A 56 1.60 5.03 14.31
CA ASP A 56 0.93 5.03 15.62
C ASP A 56 -0.49 4.48 15.64
N ALA A 57 -0.76 3.83 16.76
CA ALA A 57 -1.87 2.95 17.02
C ALA A 57 -3.22 3.68 17.09
N ASN A 58 -4.02 3.59 16.02
CA ASN A 58 -5.47 3.69 16.14
C ASN A 58 -6.17 2.56 15.37
N LYS A 59 -6.15 1.38 15.98
CA LYS A 59 -6.79 0.17 15.48
C LYS A 59 -8.32 0.38 15.52
N ARG A 60 -8.89 0.65 14.34
CA ARG A 60 -10.33 0.59 14.00
C ARG A 60 -11.21 1.76 14.52
N LYS A 61 -11.16 2.93 13.86
CA LYS A 61 -12.28 3.89 13.96
C LYS A 61 -12.77 4.48 12.64
N HIS A 62 -12.41 3.89 11.48
CA HIS A 62 -12.99 4.27 10.19
C HIS A 62 -13.52 3.06 9.41
N ARG A 63 -14.54 2.39 9.97
CA ARG A 63 -15.54 1.64 9.17
C ARG A 63 -16.74 2.51 8.83
N LYS A 64 -16.59 3.84 8.82
CA LYS A 64 -17.54 4.70 8.12
C LYS A 64 -17.28 4.47 6.61
N SER A 65 -17.82 3.37 6.10
CA SER A 65 -18.21 3.29 4.70
C SER A 65 -19.03 4.54 4.40
N HIS A 66 -18.92 5.05 3.17
CA HIS A 66 -19.42 6.33 2.67
C HIS A 66 -20.94 6.59 2.84
N GLY A 67 -21.67 5.90 3.73
CA GLY A 67 -23.11 5.98 3.96
C GLY A 67 -23.98 5.51 2.78
N LYS A 68 -23.41 5.50 1.57
CA LYS A 68 -24.11 5.43 0.29
C LYS A 68 -23.65 4.25 -0.56
N ILE A 69 -22.38 3.81 -0.47
CA ILE A 69 -21.83 2.68 -1.24
C ILE A 69 -20.82 1.89 -0.39
N GLY A 70 -20.96 0.57 -0.34
CA GLY A 70 -20.01 -0.33 0.34
C GLY A 70 -18.68 -0.46 -0.41
N PHE A 71 -17.57 -0.70 0.31
CA PHE A 71 -16.24 -0.83 -0.31
C PHE A 71 -16.19 -1.88 -1.43
N ALA A 72 -16.86 -3.02 -1.23
CA ALA A 72 -16.91 -4.08 -2.24
C ALA A 72 -17.59 -3.60 -3.53
N ALA A 73 -18.77 -2.97 -3.43
CA ALA A 73 -19.50 -2.45 -4.58
C ALA A 73 -18.70 -1.35 -5.32
N LEU A 74 -18.07 -0.44 -4.56
CA LEU A 74 -17.16 0.56 -5.11
C LEU A 74 -15.99 -0.09 -5.86
N ALA A 75 -15.32 -1.06 -5.25
CA ALA A 75 -14.17 -1.73 -5.85
C ALA A 75 -14.55 -2.49 -7.11
N GLN A 76 -15.70 -3.17 -7.15
CA GLN A 76 -16.20 -3.84 -8.34
C GLN A 76 -16.51 -2.85 -9.47
N ASN A 77 -17.12 -1.70 -9.16
CA ASN A 77 -17.40 -0.66 -10.16
C ASN A 77 -16.12 -0.11 -10.80
N ILE A 78 -15.11 0.22 -9.98
CA ILE A 78 -13.83 0.73 -10.45
C ILE A 78 -13.07 -0.35 -11.25
N ALA A 79 -13.07 -1.60 -10.78
CA ALA A 79 -12.44 -2.71 -11.47
C ALA A 79 -13.09 -2.97 -12.85
N GLY A 80 -14.42 -2.89 -12.92
CA GLY A 80 -15.16 -2.97 -14.19
C GLY A 80 -14.72 -1.87 -15.16
N LYS A 81 -14.71 -0.61 -14.71
CA LYS A 81 -14.25 0.53 -15.51
C LYS A 81 -12.82 0.35 -16.02
N TRP A 82 -11.90 -0.09 -15.16
CA TRP A 82 -10.52 -0.31 -15.58
C TRP A 82 -10.40 -1.35 -16.70
N LYS A 83 -11.18 -2.42 -16.64
CA LYS A 83 -11.20 -3.47 -17.69
C LYS A 83 -11.76 -2.96 -19.01
N THR A 84 -12.70 -2.02 -18.98
CA THR A 84 -13.29 -1.42 -20.18
C THR A 84 -12.49 -0.24 -20.75
N LEU A 85 -11.53 0.32 -19.98
CA LEU A 85 -10.71 1.43 -20.44
C LEU A 85 -9.78 1.03 -21.59
N SER A 86 -9.71 1.90 -22.61
CA SER A 86 -8.81 1.73 -23.73
C SER A 86 -7.34 1.86 -23.31
N ALA A 87 -6.42 1.35 -24.13
CA ALA A 87 -4.99 1.51 -23.87
C ALA A 87 -4.58 3.00 -23.83
N LYS A 88 -5.24 3.87 -24.61
CA LYS A 88 -4.99 5.31 -24.63
C LYS A 88 -5.33 5.97 -23.29
N ASP A 89 -6.45 5.58 -22.69
CA ASP A 89 -6.88 6.14 -21.40
C ASP A 89 -6.11 5.56 -20.22
N ARG A 90 -5.59 4.32 -20.35
CA ARG A 90 -4.71 3.69 -19.36
C ARG A 90 -3.29 4.22 -19.39
N ARG A 91 -2.80 4.61 -20.57
CA ARG A 91 -1.44 5.12 -20.80
C ARG A 91 -0.98 6.18 -19.79
N PRO A 92 -1.71 7.27 -19.48
CA PRO A 92 -1.25 8.26 -18.50
C PRO A 92 -1.07 7.67 -17.08
N PHE A 93 -1.84 6.65 -16.70
CA PHE A 93 -1.66 5.96 -15.42
C PHE A 93 -0.47 5.00 -15.45
N GLU A 94 -0.23 4.34 -16.59
CA GLU A 94 0.92 3.47 -16.80
C GLU A 94 2.23 4.24 -16.83
N GLU A 95 2.28 5.39 -17.49
CA GLU A 95 3.45 6.29 -17.50
C GLU A 95 3.78 6.78 -16.09
N LYS A 96 2.78 7.29 -15.35
CA LYS A 96 2.96 7.71 -13.95
C LYS A 96 3.46 6.56 -13.08
N ALA A 97 2.88 5.37 -13.21
CA ALA A 97 3.32 4.21 -12.47
C ALA A 97 4.74 3.76 -12.85
N ALA A 98 5.14 3.90 -14.11
CA ALA A 98 6.47 3.56 -14.58
C ALA A 98 7.54 4.50 -14.01
N VAL A 99 7.27 5.81 -14.00
CA VAL A 99 8.15 6.82 -13.37
C VAL A 99 8.35 6.49 -11.89
N GLU A 100 7.26 6.26 -11.16
CA GLU A 100 7.33 5.98 -9.72
C GLU A 100 8.01 4.65 -9.43
N LYS A 101 7.81 3.64 -10.28
CA LYS A 101 8.52 2.36 -10.23
C LYS A 101 10.02 2.53 -10.46
N ALA A 102 10.43 3.39 -11.39
CA ALA A 102 11.84 3.68 -11.62
C ALA A 102 12.47 4.39 -10.42
N ARG A 103 11.79 5.38 -9.84
CA ARG A 103 12.21 6.04 -8.60
C ARG A 103 12.43 5.03 -7.46
N TYR A 104 11.44 4.18 -7.21
CA TYR A 104 11.52 3.17 -6.17
C TYR A 104 12.66 2.16 -6.36
N ARG A 105 12.97 1.79 -7.61
CA ARG A 105 14.11 0.91 -7.90
C ARG A 105 15.42 1.52 -7.42
N LYS A 106 15.65 2.81 -7.73
CA LYS A 106 16.83 3.56 -7.28
C LYS A 106 16.89 3.64 -5.75
N GLU A 107 15.78 4.01 -5.10
CA GLU A 107 15.71 4.07 -3.64
C GLU A 107 15.95 2.71 -2.99
N LEU A 108 15.43 1.63 -3.59
CA LEU A 108 15.61 0.27 -3.10
C LEU A 108 17.07 -0.19 -3.22
N GLU A 109 17.76 0.15 -4.30
CA GLU A 109 19.19 -0.15 -4.48
C GLU A 109 20.05 0.55 -3.42
N VAL A 110 19.78 1.83 -3.14
CA VAL A 110 20.44 2.58 -2.07
C VAL A 110 20.17 1.93 -0.71
N TRP A 111 18.90 1.60 -0.43
CA TRP A 111 18.54 0.93 0.81
C TRP A 111 19.24 -0.42 0.94
N GLN A 112 19.29 -1.24 -0.11
CA GLN A 112 19.98 -2.53 -0.09
C GLN A 112 21.48 -2.39 0.19
N ARG A 113 22.13 -1.38 -0.39
CA ARG A 113 23.54 -1.07 -0.11
C ARG A 113 23.76 -0.71 1.36
N VAL A 114 22.97 0.21 1.90
CA VAL A 114 23.02 0.61 3.32
C VAL A 114 22.75 -0.58 4.25
N GLN A 115 21.79 -1.44 3.94
CA GLN A 115 21.52 -2.64 4.74
C GLN A 115 22.68 -3.64 4.70
N LYS A 116 23.34 -3.81 3.55
CA LYS A 116 24.51 -4.68 3.42
C LYS A 116 25.68 -4.15 4.25
N GLU A 117 25.92 -2.84 4.21
CA GLU A 117 26.97 -2.18 5.00
C GLU A 117 26.67 -2.24 6.50
N LYS A 118 25.44 -1.93 6.93
CA LYS A 118 25.02 -2.10 8.32
C LYS A 118 25.28 -3.51 8.81
N LYS A 119 24.88 -4.53 8.04
CA LYS A 119 25.11 -5.95 8.38
C LYS A 119 26.61 -6.31 8.45
N LEU A 120 27.46 -5.65 7.66
CA LEU A 120 28.90 -5.89 7.65
C LEU A 120 29.61 -5.19 8.83
N ASN A 121 29.11 -4.04 9.25
CA ASN A 121 29.65 -3.27 10.39
C ASN A 121 29.13 -3.76 11.75
N GLU A 122 28.06 -4.57 11.78
CA GLU A 122 27.59 -5.20 13.01
C GLU A 122 28.72 -6.09 13.56
N PRO A 123 29.25 -5.78 14.77
CA PRO A 123 30.27 -6.62 15.38
C PRO A 123 29.68 -8.02 15.53
N ILE A 124 30.46 -9.04 15.18
CA ILE A 124 30.11 -10.43 15.42
C ILE A 124 29.90 -10.55 16.92
N THR A 125 28.66 -10.50 17.39
CA THR A 125 28.35 -10.82 18.78
C THR A 125 28.51 -12.34 18.87
N SER A 126 29.75 -12.78 19.02
CA SER A 126 30.10 -14.13 19.41
C SER A 126 29.38 -14.40 20.72
N ASN A 127 28.28 -15.12 20.65
CA ASN A 127 27.71 -15.81 21.79
C ASN A 127 28.51 -17.10 21.96
N ASP A 128 29.72 -16.96 22.51
CA ASP A 128 30.47 -18.04 23.14
C ASP A 128 30.25 -17.88 24.65
N GLY A 129 29.48 -18.79 25.21
CA GLY A 129 29.02 -18.79 26.60
C GLY A 129 28.04 -19.93 26.82
#